data_AF-A0A835R237-F1
#
_entry.id   AF-A0A835R237-F1
#
_cell.length_a   1.000
_cell.length_b   1.000
_cell.length_c   1.000
_cell.angle_alpha   90.00
_cell.angle_beta   90.00
_cell.angle_gamma   90.00
#
_symmetry.space_group_name_H-M   'P 1'
#
loop_
_entity.id
_entity.type
_entity.pdbx_description
1 polymer ?
#
loop_
_entity_poly.entity_id
_entity_poly.type
_entity_poly.pdbx_seq_one_letter_code
_entity_poly.pdbx_strand_id
1 'polypeptide(L)'
;MLCHWSSLLSWLNFQEILEFLNFLYALGMLLEFAAFIVLRIKKPELERPYKVPVNTFWAIIICIPPSFLLILVMWLASMRTLVVSVSVLLLGVILYPTFQYTKERKWLRFISPPEDLDGCHGDLHTSPPRVPDEASVSLLLEPASIKEPQDREAISEAIYKLE
;
A
#
# COMPACT_ATOMS: atom_id res chain seq x y z
N MET A 1 -15.28 -23.16 -5.35
CA MET A 1 -14.98 -21.77 -4.92
C MET A 1 -14.62 -20.86 -6.08
N LEU A 2 -13.72 -21.25 -6.99
CA LEU A 2 -13.34 -20.43 -8.16
C LEU A 2 -14.51 -20.11 -9.11
N CYS A 3 -15.40 -21.07 -9.43
CA CYS A 3 -16.55 -20.81 -10.31
C CYS A 3 -17.57 -19.81 -9.73
N HIS A 4 -17.62 -19.65 -8.41
CA HIS A 4 -18.54 -18.72 -7.75
C HIS A 4 -18.02 -17.28 -7.81
N TRP A 5 -16.68 -17.11 -7.81
CA TRP A 5 -16.04 -15.80 -8.01
C TRP A 5 -16.15 -15.33 -9.46
N SER A 6 -16.06 -16.24 -10.43
CA SER A 6 -16.23 -15.92 -11.86
C SER A 6 -17.63 -15.39 -12.21
N SER A 7 -18.68 -15.89 -11.56
CA SER A 7 -20.05 -15.38 -11.75
C SER A 7 -20.24 -13.95 -11.22
N LEU A 8 -19.51 -13.57 -10.17
CA LEU A 8 -19.53 -12.20 -9.63
C LEU A 8 -18.80 -11.22 -10.56
N LEU A 9 -17.67 -11.65 -11.14
CA LEU A 9 -16.92 -10.86 -12.13
C LEU A 9 -17.71 -10.63 -13.42
N SER A 10 -18.57 -11.57 -13.81
CA SER A 10 -19.45 -11.44 -14.98
C SER A 10 -20.59 -10.41 -14.78
N TRP A 11 -20.89 -10.05 -13.52
CA TRP A 11 -21.96 -9.11 -13.19
C TRP A 11 -21.54 -7.64 -13.36
N LEU A 12 -20.26 -7.33 -13.21
CA LEU A 12 -19.69 -5.98 -13.38
C LEU A 12 -18.99 -5.88 -14.73
N ASN A 13 -19.47 -5.01 -15.60
CA ASN A 13 -18.86 -4.78 -16.91
C ASN A 13 -17.47 -4.12 -16.75
N PHE A 14 -16.55 -4.34 -17.69
CA PHE A 14 -15.18 -3.79 -17.62
C PHE A 14 -15.17 -2.27 -17.42
N GLN A 15 -16.07 -1.56 -18.09
CA GLN A 15 -16.21 -0.12 -17.95
C GLN A 15 -16.62 0.29 -16.52
N GLU A 16 -17.54 -0.44 -15.90
CA GLU A 16 -18.02 -0.16 -14.54
C GLU A 16 -16.91 -0.39 -13.50
N ILE A 17 -16.04 -1.38 -13.74
CA ILE A 17 -14.84 -1.65 -12.92
C ILE A 17 -13.84 -0.50 -13.00
N LEU A 18 -13.56 0.00 -14.22
CA LEU A 18 -12.65 1.13 -14.40
C LEU A 18 -13.20 2.40 -13.75
N GLU A 19 -14.50 2.66 -13.90
CA GLU A 19 -15.17 3.79 -13.24
C GLU A 19 -15.08 3.66 -11.71
N PHE A 20 -15.27 2.45 -11.18
CA PHE A 20 -15.16 2.17 -9.75
C PHE A 20 -13.74 2.40 -9.22
N LEU A 21 -12.74 1.90 -9.94
CA LEU A 21 -11.34 2.06 -9.56
C LEU A 21 -10.92 3.54 -9.62
N ASN A 22 -11.37 4.27 -10.64
CA ASN A 22 -11.12 5.70 -10.76
C ASN A 22 -11.75 6.50 -9.60
N PHE A 23 -12.98 6.15 -9.19
CA PHE A 23 -13.63 6.73 -8.02
C PHE A 23 -12.82 6.47 -6.74
N LEU A 24 -12.48 5.21 -6.47
CA LEU A 24 -11.72 4.84 -5.27
C LEU A 24 -10.33 5.44 -5.27
N TYR A 25 -9.71 5.57 -6.43
CA TYR A 25 -8.43 6.24 -6.59
C TYR A 25 -8.54 7.72 -6.22
N ALA A 26 -9.49 8.45 -6.80
CA ALA A 26 -9.74 9.85 -6.48
C ALA A 26 -10.05 10.04 -4.98
N LEU A 27 -10.80 9.11 -4.39
CA LEU A 27 -11.17 9.15 -2.98
C LEU A 27 -9.95 8.88 -2.07
N GLY A 28 -9.12 7.90 -2.44
CA GLY A 28 -7.88 7.59 -1.74
C GLY A 28 -6.93 8.79 -1.74
N MET A 29 -6.80 9.47 -2.87
CA MET A 29 -6.02 10.71 -2.97
C MET A 29 -6.59 11.81 -2.05
N LEU A 30 -7.92 11.95 -1.96
CA LEU A 30 -8.56 12.91 -1.05
C LEU A 30 -8.32 12.56 0.42
N LEU A 31 -8.37 11.27 0.78
CA LEU A 31 -8.04 10.78 2.13
C LEU A 31 -6.57 11.02 2.47
N GLU A 32 -5.65 10.88 1.51
CA GLU A 32 -4.24 11.16 1.72
C GLU A 32 -3.99 12.65 1.98
N PHE A 33 -4.66 13.53 1.21
CA PHE A 33 -4.65 14.97 1.50
C PHE A 33 -5.25 15.30 2.87
N ALA A 34 -6.37 14.67 3.24
CA ALA A 34 -6.97 14.83 4.56
C ALA A 34 -6.02 14.37 5.68
N ALA A 35 -5.39 13.19 5.51
CA ALA A 35 -4.41 12.66 6.45
C ALA A 35 -3.18 13.57 6.57
N PHE A 36 -2.69 14.11 5.45
CA PHE A 36 -1.60 15.07 5.43
C PHE A 36 -1.94 16.35 6.22
N ILE A 37 -3.13 16.92 5.99
CA ILE A 37 -3.61 18.11 6.72
C ILE A 37 -3.77 17.80 8.21
N VAL A 38 -4.42 16.69 8.54
CA VAL A 38 -4.62 16.26 9.94
C VAL A 38 -3.29 16.04 10.64
N LEU A 39 -2.32 15.40 9.98
CA LEU A 39 -1.00 15.15 10.54
C LEU A 39 -0.21 16.45 10.76
N ARG A 40 -0.30 17.38 9.80
CA ARG A 40 0.29 18.73 9.91
C ARG A 40 -0.26 19.52 11.09
N ILE A 41 -1.55 19.36 11.44
CA ILE A 41 -2.18 20.05 12.57
C ILE A 41 -1.91 19.35 13.90
N LYS A 42 -2.05 18.02 13.97
CA LYS A 42 -1.97 17.27 15.24
C LYS A 42 -0.56 17.09 15.79
N LYS A 43 0.46 16.98 14.93
CA LYS A 43 1.84 16.72 15.36
C LYS A 43 2.85 17.55 14.55
N PRO A 44 2.88 18.88 14.70
CA PRO A 44 3.82 19.75 13.98
C PRO A 44 5.28 19.57 14.43
N GLU A 45 5.52 18.91 15.57
CA GLU A 45 6.78 18.96 16.32
C GLU A 45 7.48 17.59 16.46
N LEU A 46 7.19 16.65 15.55
CA LEU A 46 8.03 15.46 15.41
C LEU A 46 9.39 15.86 14.83
N GLU A 47 10.46 15.54 15.54
CA GLU A 47 11.85 15.78 15.15
C GLU A 47 12.17 15.00 13.86
N ARG A 48 11.93 15.64 12.70
CA ARG A 48 12.13 15.06 11.37
C ARG A 48 13.44 15.59 10.76
N PRO A 49 14.40 14.72 10.37
CA PRO A 49 15.67 15.12 9.75
C PRO A 49 15.52 15.78 8.36
N TYR A 50 14.33 15.77 7.76
CA TYR A 50 13.97 16.58 6.59
C TYR A 50 12.74 17.44 6.90
N LYS A 51 12.97 18.72 7.25
CA LYS A 51 11.90 19.73 7.42
C LYS A 51 11.56 20.34 6.07
N VAL A 52 10.37 20.07 5.57
CA VAL A 52 9.80 20.78 4.41
C VAL A 52 9.25 22.13 4.92
N PRO A 53 9.84 23.28 4.54
CA PRO A 53 9.53 24.60 5.11
C PRO A 53 8.28 25.24 4.49
N VAL A 54 7.24 24.44 4.21
CA VAL A 54 5.97 24.95 3.69
C VAL A 54 5.03 25.22 4.86
N ASN A 55 4.57 26.47 4.98
CA ASN A 55 3.57 26.87 5.97
C ASN A 55 2.28 26.08 5.71
N THR A 56 1.58 25.66 6.75
CA THR A 56 0.34 24.85 6.65
C THR A 56 -0.71 25.52 5.74
N PHE A 57 -0.76 26.84 5.75
CA PHE A 57 -1.63 27.63 4.89
C PHE A 57 -1.36 27.41 3.38
N TRP A 58 -0.10 27.51 2.96
CA TRP A 58 0.29 27.29 1.56
C TRP A 58 0.03 25.86 1.11
N ALA A 59 0.26 24.89 2.01
CA ALA A 59 0.02 23.50 1.73
C ALA A 59 -1.48 23.23 1.45
N ILE A 60 -2.39 23.85 2.21
CA ILE A 60 -3.84 23.75 1.98
C ILE A 60 -4.21 24.42 0.65
N ILE A 61 -3.71 25.63 0.37
CA ILE A 61 -4.02 26.36 -0.88
C ILE A 61 -3.63 25.54 -2.11
N ILE A 62 -2.43 24.95 -2.12
CA ILE A 62 -1.97 24.11 -3.23
C ILE A 62 -2.82 22.84 -3.38
N CYS A 63 -3.41 22.37 -2.28
CA CYS A 63 -4.25 21.18 -2.25
C CYS A 63 -5.69 21.42 -2.76
N ILE A 64 -6.18 22.66 -2.72
CA ILE A 64 -7.55 23.00 -3.11
C ILE A 64 -7.82 22.72 -4.61
N PRO A 65 -7.01 23.21 -5.58
CA PRO A 65 -7.23 22.93 -6.99
C PRO A 65 -7.30 21.43 -7.32
N PRO A 66 -6.35 20.57 -6.93
CA PRO A 66 -6.42 19.14 -7.22
C PRO A 66 -7.59 18.48 -6.49
N SER A 67 -7.87 18.83 -5.22
CA SER A 67 -9.01 18.26 -4.49
C SER A 67 -10.35 18.60 -5.13
N PHE A 68 -10.52 19.83 -5.60
CA PHE A 68 -11.75 20.26 -6.28
C PHE A 68 -11.97 19.48 -7.58
N LEU A 69 -10.93 19.31 -8.39
CA LEU A 69 -11.00 18.52 -9.63
C LEU A 69 -11.37 17.05 -9.34
N LEU A 70 -10.81 16.46 -8.29
CA LEU A 70 -11.14 15.08 -7.88
C LEU A 70 -12.60 14.95 -7.45
N ILE A 71 -13.12 15.91 -6.67
CA ILE A 71 -14.53 15.92 -6.26
C ILE A 71 -15.46 16.08 -7.46
N LEU A 72 -15.09 16.93 -8.44
CA LEU A 72 -15.86 17.11 -9.67
C LEU A 72 -15.92 15.81 -10.49
N VAL A 73 -14.78 15.12 -10.65
CA VAL A 73 -14.73 13.82 -11.33
C VAL A 73 -15.57 12.77 -10.59
N MET A 74 -15.56 12.82 -9.25
CA MET A 74 -16.42 11.99 -8.42
C MET A 74 -17.91 12.21 -8.69
N TRP A 75 -18.30 13.48 -8.87
CA TRP A 75 -19.67 13.88 -9.13
C TRP A 75 -20.14 13.50 -10.54
N LEU A 76 -19.22 13.49 -11.51
CA LEU A 76 -19.48 13.07 -12.88
C LEU A 76 -19.57 11.54 -13.04
N ALA A 77 -19.13 10.77 -12.04
CA ALA A 77 -19.19 9.31 -12.08
C ALA A 77 -20.64 8.80 -12.04
N SER A 78 -20.87 7.63 -12.64
CA SER A 78 -22.18 6.97 -12.67
C SER A 78 -22.74 6.76 -11.25
N MET A 79 -24.02 7.07 -11.06
CA MET A 79 -24.72 6.96 -9.76
C MET A 79 -24.66 5.53 -9.19
N ARG A 80 -24.64 4.50 -10.05
CA ARG A 80 -24.50 3.10 -9.62
C ARG A 80 -23.15 2.85 -8.96
N THR A 81 -22.08 3.26 -9.64
CA THR A 81 -20.70 3.12 -9.20
C THR A 81 -20.42 3.89 -7.91
N LEU A 82 -21.04 5.08 -7.76
CA LEU A 82 -20.97 5.89 -6.54
C LEU A 82 -21.56 5.15 -5.33
N VAL A 83 -22.77 4.59 -5.48
CA VAL A 83 -23.42 3.86 -4.37
C VAL A 83 -22.61 2.63 -3.96
N VAL A 84 -22.11 1.86 -4.93
CA VAL A 84 -21.31 0.65 -4.65
C VAL A 84 -19.99 1.00 -3.95
N SER A 85 -19.26 1.98 -4.46
CA SER A 85 -17.98 2.42 -3.87
C SER A 85 -18.12 3.01 -2.48
N VAL A 86 -19.12 3.85 -2.24
CA VAL A 86 -19.41 4.38 -0.90
C VAL A 86 -19.81 3.27 0.07
N SER A 87 -20.61 2.30 -0.37
CA SER A 87 -20.97 1.14 0.46
C SER A 87 -19.76 0.31 0.86
N VAL A 88 -18.86 0.01 -0.09
CA VAL A 88 -17.63 -0.74 0.18
C VAL A 88 -16.71 0.03 1.12
N LEU A 89 -16.59 1.35 0.93
CA LEU A 89 -15.81 2.21 1.81
C LEU A 89 -16.38 2.21 3.23
N LEU A 90 -17.69 2.41 3.39
CA LEU A 90 -18.38 2.38 4.69
C LEU A 90 -18.18 1.03 5.37
N LEU A 91 -18.30 -0.06 4.62
CA LEU A 91 -18.04 -1.40 5.13
C LEU A 91 -16.59 -1.54 5.63
N GLY A 92 -15.60 -1.04 4.88
CA GLY A 92 -14.20 -1.02 5.32
C GLY A 92 -13.98 -0.19 6.59
N VAL A 93 -14.62 0.98 6.68
CA VAL A 93 -14.58 1.86 7.86
C VAL A 93 -15.23 1.19 9.07
N ILE A 94 -16.35 0.48 8.89
CA ILE A 94 -17.02 -0.28 9.96
C ILE A 94 -16.22 -1.53 10.34
N LEU A 95 -15.53 -2.17 9.39
CA LEU A 95 -14.75 -3.36 9.65
C LEU A 95 -13.59 -3.05 10.61
N TYR A 96 -12.97 -1.87 10.52
CA TYR A 96 -11.89 -1.44 11.41
C TYR A 96 -12.25 -1.50 12.92
N PRO A 97 -13.31 -0.84 13.42
CA PRO A 97 -13.74 -0.96 14.81
C PRO A 97 -14.28 -2.36 15.11
N THR A 98 -14.94 -3.04 14.16
CA THR A 98 -15.40 -4.43 14.38
C THR A 98 -14.23 -5.38 14.65
N PHE A 99 -13.11 -5.18 13.96
CA PHE A 99 -11.88 -5.94 14.15
C PHE A 99 -11.24 -5.66 15.52
N GLN A 100 -11.19 -4.38 15.91
CA GLN A 100 -10.72 -3.99 17.24
C GLN A 100 -11.62 -4.59 18.34
N TYR A 101 -12.93 -4.59 18.12
CA TYR A 101 -13.89 -5.17 19.05
C TYR A 101 -13.80 -6.71 19.15
N THR A 102 -13.54 -7.40 18.04
CA THR A 102 -13.33 -8.87 18.05
C THR A 102 -12.04 -9.27 18.74
N LYS A 103 -11.01 -8.40 18.72
CA LYS A 103 -9.79 -8.56 19.53
C LYS A 103 -10.10 -8.51 21.02
N GLU A 104 -10.94 -7.58 21.47
CA GLU A 104 -11.37 -7.49 22.88
C GLU A 104 -12.23 -8.69 23.31
N ARG A 105 -12.98 -9.30 22.39
CA ARG A 105 -13.76 -10.51 22.67
C ARG A 105 -12.97 -11.82 22.69
N LYS A 106 -11.62 -11.81 22.52
CA LYS A 106 -10.75 -13.02 22.52
C LYS A 106 -11.17 -14.12 21.52
N TRP A 107 -11.75 -13.76 20.37
CA TRP A 107 -12.16 -14.76 19.37
C TRP A 107 -10.98 -15.37 18.61
N LEU A 108 -9.85 -14.68 18.55
CA LEU A 108 -8.63 -15.19 17.93
C LEU A 108 -7.72 -15.73 19.03
N ARG A 109 -7.88 -17.01 19.32
CA ARG A 109 -6.95 -17.79 20.15
C ARG A 109 -5.62 -17.82 19.39
N PHE A 110 -4.73 -16.85 19.69
CA PHE A 110 -3.35 -16.93 19.24
C PHE A 110 -2.82 -18.28 19.73
N ILE A 111 -2.53 -19.17 18.79
CA ILE A 111 -1.78 -20.38 19.08
C ILE A 111 -0.40 -19.85 19.47
N SER A 112 -0.12 -19.84 20.76
CA SER A 112 1.26 -19.69 21.22
C SER A 112 2.07 -20.78 20.51
N PRO A 113 3.18 -20.45 19.83
CA PRO A 113 4.10 -21.50 19.41
C PRO A 113 4.45 -22.32 20.66
N PRO A 114 4.52 -23.67 20.56
CA PRO A 114 4.77 -24.50 21.72
C PRO A 114 6.13 -24.14 22.33
N GLU A 115 6.10 -23.49 23.50
CA GLU A 115 7.19 -23.52 24.47
C GLU A 115 7.17 -24.91 25.10
N ASP A 116 7.88 -25.83 24.47
CA ASP A 116 8.32 -27.09 25.08
C ASP A 116 9.64 -27.47 24.41
N LEU A 117 10.75 -27.11 25.05
CA LEU A 117 11.85 -28.02 25.39
C LEU A 117 12.80 -27.26 26.33
N ASP A 118 12.41 -27.22 27.60
CA ASP A 118 13.34 -27.05 28.73
C ASP A 118 14.19 -28.33 28.88
N GLY A 119 15.45 -28.15 29.27
CA GLY A 119 16.21 -29.17 29.99
C GLY A 119 17.01 -30.19 29.17
N CYS A 120 18.21 -29.81 28.71
CA CYS A 120 19.37 -30.68 28.93
C CYS A 120 20.61 -29.85 29.23
N HIS A 121 21.02 -29.97 30.49
CA HIS A 121 22.22 -29.44 31.13
C HIS A 121 23.48 -29.78 30.33
N GLY A 122 24.40 -28.83 30.21
CA GLY A 122 25.68 -29.03 29.54
C GLY A 122 26.55 -27.79 29.62
N ASP A 123 27.07 -27.50 30.82
CA ASP A 123 28.29 -26.72 30.98
C ASP A 123 29.39 -27.31 30.08
N LEU A 124 29.75 -26.62 28.99
CA LEU A 124 31.13 -26.64 28.52
C LEU A 124 31.48 -25.41 27.71
N HIS A 125 32.27 -24.57 28.37
CA HIS A 125 33.16 -23.56 27.84
C HIS A 125 33.78 -23.96 26.48
N THR A 126 33.45 -23.28 25.39
CA THR A 126 34.33 -23.15 24.20
C THR A 126 34.07 -21.82 23.50
N SER A 127 35.12 -21.01 23.49
CA SER A 127 35.37 -19.80 22.69
C SER A 127 35.09 -20.00 21.18
N PRO A 128 34.89 -18.91 20.41
CA PRO A 128 34.01 -18.87 19.24
C PRO A 128 34.67 -19.36 17.94
N PRO A 129 33.91 -19.96 17.00
CA PRO A 129 34.28 -19.95 15.60
C PRO A 129 33.76 -18.64 14.95
N ARG A 130 34.70 -17.86 14.39
CA ARG A 130 34.46 -16.73 13.49
C ARG A 130 33.51 -17.15 12.36
N VAL A 131 32.37 -16.48 12.23
CA VAL A 131 31.52 -16.51 11.03
C VAL A 131 31.73 -15.17 10.31
N PRO A 132 32.19 -15.17 9.04
CA PRO A 132 32.47 -13.94 8.31
C PRO A 132 31.22 -13.10 8.06
N ASP A 133 31.40 -11.82 8.30
CA ASP A 133 30.52 -10.69 8.17
C ASP A 133 29.99 -10.49 6.74
N GLU A 134 28.71 -10.81 6.55
CA GLU A 134 27.85 -10.58 5.37
C GLU A 134 27.87 -9.12 4.85
N ALA A 135 28.34 -8.18 5.66
CA ALA A 135 28.50 -6.77 5.29
C ALA A 135 29.56 -6.55 4.19
N SER A 136 30.52 -7.46 4.05
CA SER A 136 31.61 -7.37 3.06
C SER A 136 31.21 -7.90 1.69
N VAL A 137 30.21 -8.78 1.61
CA VAL A 137 29.76 -9.43 0.35
C VAL A 137 28.89 -8.49 -0.48
N SER A 138 28.12 -7.61 0.17
CA SER A 138 27.25 -6.65 -0.52
C SER A 138 28.01 -5.47 -1.14
N LEU A 139 29.24 -5.18 -0.69
CA LEU A 139 30.03 -4.04 -1.17
C LEU A 139 30.96 -4.35 -2.36
N LEU A 140 31.01 -5.60 -2.84
CA LEU A 140 31.83 -6.01 -3.99
C LEU A 140 31.04 -6.40 -5.25
N LEU A 141 29.70 -6.37 -5.21
CA LEU A 141 28.85 -6.69 -6.37
C LEU A 141 28.45 -5.47 -7.21
N GLU A 142 28.93 -4.27 -6.86
CA GLU A 142 28.69 -3.03 -7.61
C GLU A 142 30.03 -2.42 -8.04
N PRO A 143 30.67 -2.93 -9.12
CA PRO A 143 30.98 -2.01 -10.22
C PRO A 143 31.12 -2.71 -11.60
N ALA A 144 30.09 -2.61 -12.44
CA ALA A 144 30.17 -2.57 -13.92
C ALA A 144 28.74 -2.35 -14.46
N SER A 145 28.25 -1.11 -14.67
CA SER A 145 28.50 -0.31 -15.88
C SER A 145 28.15 -1.12 -17.16
N ILE A 146 27.23 -0.78 -18.08
CA ILE A 146 26.78 0.49 -18.69
C ILE A 146 25.54 0.18 -19.59
N LYS A 147 24.58 1.14 -19.73
CA LYS A 147 23.55 1.31 -20.82
C LYS A 147 22.48 0.19 -20.98
N GLU A 148 21.18 0.41 -21.20
CA GLU A 148 20.40 1.43 -21.93
C GLU A 148 18.91 1.33 -21.47
N PRO A 149 18.07 2.38 -21.67
CA PRO A 149 16.61 2.27 -21.66
C PRO A 149 15.97 2.21 -23.07
N GLN A 150 16.72 1.91 -24.14
CA GLN A 150 16.32 2.25 -25.53
C GLN A 150 16.11 1.05 -26.49
N ASP A 151 16.09 -0.17 -25.96
CA ASP A 151 16.18 -1.40 -26.73
C ASP A 151 14.95 -2.32 -26.59
N ARG A 152 13.96 -1.96 -25.75
CA ARG A 152 12.67 -2.66 -25.73
C ARG A 152 11.72 -2.28 -26.88
N GLU A 153 11.90 -1.11 -27.48
CA GLU A 153 11.03 -0.64 -28.58
C GLU A 153 11.45 -1.25 -29.94
N ALA A 154 12.76 -1.44 -30.15
CA ALA A 154 13.30 -2.08 -31.36
C ALA A 154 13.02 -3.59 -31.44
N ILE A 155 12.95 -4.28 -30.28
CA ILE A 155 12.66 -5.72 -30.24
C ILE A 155 11.20 -5.99 -30.60
N SER A 156 10.28 -5.06 -30.27
CA SER A 156 8.86 -5.22 -30.62
C SER A 156 8.62 -5.06 -32.12
N GLU A 157 9.28 -4.11 -32.79
CA GLU A 157 9.17 -3.89 -34.24
C GLU A 157 9.68 -5.08 -35.07
N ALA A 158 10.76 -5.75 -34.63
CA ALA A 158 11.32 -6.89 -35.35
C ALA A 158 10.43 -8.15 -35.27
N ILE A 159 9.67 -8.31 -34.19
CA ILE A 159 8.78 -9.47 -33.97
C ILE A 159 7.53 -9.38 -34.86
N TYR A 160 6.99 -8.17 -35.09
CA TYR A 160 5.81 -7.99 -35.97
C TYR A 160 6.11 -8.08 -37.46
N LYS A 161 7.38 -8.06 -37.89
CA LYS A 161 7.81 -8.12 -39.29
C LYS A 161 8.11 -9.54 -39.79
N LEU A 162 8.02 -10.54 -38.92
CA LEU A 162 8.35 -11.94 -39.22
C LEU A 162 7.14 -12.88 -39.31
N GLU A 163 5.91 -12.34 -39.27
CA GLU A 163 4.66 -13.05 -39.57
C GLU A 163 3.89 -12.33 -40.68
#